data_AF-A0A6P0R5Z1-F1
#
_entry.id   AF-A0A6P0R5Z1-F1
#
_cell.length_a   1.000
_cell.length_b   1.000
_cell.length_c   1.000
_cell.angle_alpha   90.00
_cell.angle_beta   90.00
_cell.angle_gamma   90.00
#
_symmetry.space_group_name_H-M   'P 1'
#
loop_
_entity.id
_entity.type
_entity.pdbx_description
1 polymer ?
#
loop_
_entity_poly.entity_id
_entity_poly.type
_entity_poly.pdbx_seq_one_letter_code
_entity_poly.pdbx_strand_id
1 'polypeptide(L)'
;MDLESEDDYSIKWKNVDKSDEELVEIARSRRSYVDDSWYPARVFLLADLHPTNFRKTTPGGMQSSKQYFDISNLNVNDAADLAEKLQDKTWEKY
;
A
#
# COMPACT_ATOMS: atom_id res chain seq x y z
N MET A 1 -0.68 -6.25 10.00
CA MET A 1 -0.43 -4.94 9.36
C MET A 1 0.77 -4.36 10.05
N ASP A 2 1.90 -4.17 9.37
CA ASP A 2 2.94 -3.26 9.89
C ASP A 2 2.55 -1.84 9.49
N LEU A 3 1.58 -1.32 10.25
CA LEU A 3 1.51 0.10 10.48
C LEU A 3 2.69 0.42 11.38
N GLU A 4 3.41 1.51 11.11
CA GLU A 4 4.12 2.17 12.22
C GLU A 4 3.15 2.22 13.40
N SER A 5 3.65 1.92 14.61
CA SER A 5 2.83 1.95 15.82
C SER A 5 1.99 3.23 15.80
N GLU A 6 0.74 3.25 16.29
CA GLU A 6 -0.08 4.47 16.17
C GLU A 6 0.63 5.72 16.70
N ASP A 7 1.62 5.54 17.57
CA ASP A 7 2.47 6.55 18.18
C ASP A 7 3.69 6.98 17.34
N ASP A 8 4.15 6.17 16.38
CA ASP A 8 5.25 6.49 15.49
C ASP A 8 4.73 7.03 14.14
N TYR A 9 5.21 8.20 13.75
CA TYR A 9 4.94 8.76 12.43
C TYR A 9 6.18 9.42 11.85
N SER A 10 6.37 9.28 10.54
CA SER A 10 7.43 10.00 9.82
C SER A 10 6.89 10.85 8.65
N ILE A 11 7.05 12.17 8.74
CA ILE A 11 6.69 13.08 7.65
C ILE A 11 7.89 13.26 6.72
N LYS A 12 7.79 12.72 5.50
CA LYS A 12 8.86 12.81 4.48
C LYS A 12 8.78 14.07 3.63
N TRP A 13 7.59 14.65 3.49
CA TRP A 13 7.36 15.83 2.65
C TRP A 13 6.17 16.64 3.14
N LYS A 14 6.34 17.96 3.13
CA LYS A 14 5.34 18.95 3.58
C LYS A 14 5.47 20.20 2.73
N ASN A 15 4.36 20.65 2.17
CA ASN A 15 4.26 21.88 1.35
C ASN A 15 3.08 22.75 1.80
N VAL A 16 2.67 22.59 3.05
CA VAL A 16 1.57 23.33 3.66
C VAL A 16 2.04 23.88 5.00
N ASP A 17 1.54 25.07 5.34
CA ASP A 17 1.81 25.72 6.61
C ASP A 17 0.86 25.16 7.69
N LYS A 18 1.17 23.95 8.15
CA LYS A 18 0.48 23.22 9.21
C LYS A 18 1.48 22.56 10.12
N SER A 19 1.17 22.34 11.39
CA SER A 19 2.07 21.59 12.27
C SER A 19 2.12 20.10 11.85
N ASP A 20 3.18 19.40 12.27
CA ASP A 20 3.32 17.99 11.94
C ASP A 20 2.25 17.16 12.69
N GLU A 21 1.92 17.55 13.91
CA GLU A 21 0.84 16.97 14.72
C GLU A 21 -0.53 17.15 14.04
N GLU A 22 -0.80 18.33 13.48
CA GLU A 22 -2.04 18.55 12.70
C GLU A 22 -2.13 17.63 11.49
N LEU A 23 -1.01 17.39 10.79
CA LEU A 23 -0.98 16.53 9.61
C LEU A 23 -1.21 15.06 9.99
N VAL A 24 -0.65 14.61 11.11
CA VAL A 24 -0.89 13.27 11.67
C VAL A 24 -2.36 13.10 12.05
N GLU A 25 -2.94 14.09 12.72
CA GLU A 25 -4.34 14.03 13.13
C GLU A 25 -5.29 14.00 11.92
N ILE A 26 -4.99 14.79 10.89
CA ILE A 26 -5.73 14.73 9.60
C ILE A 26 -5.60 13.35 8.97
N ALA A 27 -4.42 12.72 9.00
CA ALA A 27 -4.20 11.40 8.45
C ALA A 27 -4.99 10.32 9.22
N ARG A 28 -4.94 10.35 10.55
CA ARG A 28 -5.70 9.46 11.45
C ARG A 28 -7.21 9.61 11.23
N SER A 29 -7.70 10.84 11.20
CA SER A 29 -9.10 11.15 10.93
C SER A 29 -9.54 10.65 9.55
N ARG A 30 -8.75 10.86 8.50
CA ARG A 30 -9.07 10.31 7.16
C ARG A 30 -9.13 8.78 7.15
N ARG A 31 -8.24 8.12 7.90
CA ARG A 31 -8.23 6.66 7.99
C ARG A 31 -9.49 6.12 8.67
N SER A 32 -9.97 6.75 9.74
CA SER A 32 -11.20 6.29 10.41
C SER A 32 -12.43 6.40 9.50
N TYR A 33 -12.48 7.40 8.60
CA TYR A 33 -13.55 7.49 7.59
C TYR A 33 -13.47 6.45 6.47
N VAL A 34 -12.31 5.79 6.27
CA VAL A 34 -12.15 4.78 5.23
C VAL A 34 -12.79 3.45 5.62
N ASP A 35 -12.82 3.08 6.90
CA ASP A 35 -13.47 1.84 7.35
C ASP A 35 -15.00 1.88 7.15
N ASP A 36 -15.62 3.07 7.24
CA ASP A 36 -17.06 3.29 7.02
C ASP A 36 -17.42 3.67 5.58
N SER A 37 -16.46 3.67 4.65
CA SER A 37 -16.66 4.09 3.26
C SER A 37 -17.27 2.98 2.39
N TRP A 38 -18.35 3.30 1.68
CA TRP A 38 -18.99 2.42 0.67
C TRP A 38 -18.04 2.03 -0.50
N TYR A 39 -16.96 2.80 -0.72
CA TYR A 39 -16.00 2.56 -1.80
C TYR A 39 -14.64 2.08 -1.28
N PRO A 40 -13.99 1.13 -1.96
CA PRO A 40 -12.65 0.69 -1.61
C PRO A 40 -11.65 1.84 -1.71
N ALA A 41 -10.86 2.04 -0.64
CA ALA A 41 -9.78 3.02 -0.65
C ALA A 41 -8.65 2.59 -1.59
N ARG A 42 -8.09 3.57 -2.30
CA ARG A 42 -6.87 3.38 -3.10
C ARG A 42 -5.69 3.89 -2.31
N VAL A 43 -4.74 2.99 -2.03
CA VAL A 43 -3.49 3.31 -1.33
C VAL A 43 -2.35 3.29 -2.33
N PHE A 44 -1.44 4.26 -2.21
CA PHE A 44 -0.18 4.28 -2.94
C PHE A 44 0.94 3.93 -1.97
N LEU A 45 1.73 2.90 -2.32
CA LEU A 45 2.95 2.57 -1.59
C LEU A 45 4.08 3.43 -2.16
N LEU A 46 4.70 4.23 -1.29
CA LEU A 46 5.76 5.17 -1.68
C LEU A 46 7.17 4.60 -1.46
N ALA A 47 7.26 3.43 -0.81
CA ALA A 47 8.48 2.69 -0.56
C ALA A 47 8.14 1.19 -0.43
N ASP A 48 9.17 0.35 -0.51
CA ASP A 48 9.04 -1.08 -0.26
C ASP A 48 8.76 -1.32 1.23
N LEU A 49 7.58 -1.86 1.56
CA LEU A 49 7.22 -2.23 2.94
C LEU A 49 7.86 -3.56 3.34
N HIS A 50 7.65 -4.59 2.51
CA HIS A 50 8.19 -5.93 2.73
C HIS A 50 8.85 -6.43 1.44
N PRO A 51 9.95 -7.20 1.54
CA PRO A 51 10.58 -7.80 0.37
C PRO A 51 9.59 -8.65 -0.42
N THR A 52 9.50 -8.41 -1.72
CA THR A 52 8.69 -9.23 -2.63
C THR A 52 9.37 -9.37 -3.98
N ASN A 53 9.22 -10.53 -4.61
CA ASN A 53 9.72 -10.82 -5.94
C ASN A 53 8.60 -10.82 -7.00
N PHE A 54 7.42 -10.31 -6.66
CA PHE A 54 6.26 -10.24 -7.55
C PHE A 54 6.42 -9.16 -8.63
N ARG A 55 7.10 -9.53 -9.71
CA ARG A 55 7.43 -8.62 -10.82
C ARG A 55 7.06 -9.19 -12.18
N LYS A 56 6.96 -8.29 -13.15
CA LYS A 56 6.92 -8.63 -14.57
C LYS A 56 8.26 -9.24 -14.99
N THR A 57 8.22 -10.36 -15.70
CA THR A 57 9.45 -11.03 -16.19
C THR A 57 9.87 -10.56 -17.58
N THR A 58 8.96 -9.92 -18.31
CA THR A 58 9.17 -9.48 -19.68
C THR A 58 9.65 -8.02 -19.81
N PRO A 59 10.53 -7.71 -20.79
CA PRO A 59 10.99 -6.35 -21.05
C PRO A 59 9.87 -5.46 -21.61
N GLY A 60 9.98 -4.14 -21.39
CA GLY A 60 9.02 -3.13 -21.86
C GLY A 60 8.37 -2.35 -20.72
N GLY A 61 8.35 -1.02 -20.85
CA GLY A 61 7.92 -0.08 -19.82
C GLY A 61 6.41 -0.09 -19.52
N MET A 62 6.05 0.70 -18.50
CA MET A 62 4.72 0.75 -17.88
C MET A 62 3.65 1.50 -18.69
N GLN A 63 4.00 2.14 -19.81
CA GLN A 63 3.17 3.17 -20.45
C GLN A 63 1.84 2.63 -21.05
N SER A 64 1.66 1.32 -21.12
CA SER A 64 0.41 0.66 -21.54
C SER A 64 0.02 -0.58 -20.70
N SER A 65 0.77 -0.92 -19.65
CA SER A 65 0.69 -2.24 -18.99
C SER A 65 0.23 -2.19 -17.54
N LYS A 66 -0.67 -1.26 -17.18
CA LYS A 66 -1.30 -1.30 -15.84
C LYS A 66 -2.13 -2.57 -15.74
N GLN A 67 -1.64 -3.54 -14.98
CA GLN A 67 -2.33 -4.79 -14.70
C GLN A 67 -2.86 -4.75 -13.27
N TYR A 68 -4.14 -5.03 -13.12
CA TYR A 68 -4.78 -5.17 -11.82
C TYR A 68 -4.92 -6.66 -11.53
N PHE A 69 -4.48 -7.06 -10.34
CA PHE A 69 -4.55 -8.44 -9.87
C PHE A 69 -5.62 -8.53 -8.79
N ASP A 70 -6.57 -9.42 -8.98
CA ASP A 70 -7.52 -9.74 -7.92
C ASP A 70 -6.81 -10.64 -6.89
N ILE A 71 -6.70 -10.14 -5.65
CA ILE A 71 -6.05 -10.85 -4.54
C ILE A 71 -7.05 -11.38 -3.51
N SER A 72 -8.35 -11.26 -3.77
CA SER A 72 -9.41 -11.70 -2.84
C SER A 72 -9.31 -13.20 -2.50
N ASN A 73 -8.88 -14.01 -3.46
CA ASN A 73 -8.63 -15.45 -3.34
C ASN A 73 -7.42 -15.81 -2.44
N LEU A 74 -6.53 -14.87 -2.13
CA LEU A 74 -5.38 -15.11 -1.27
C LEU A 74 -5.72 -15.02 0.23
N ASN A 75 -6.93 -14.56 0.59
CA ASN A 75 -7.38 -14.38 1.97
C ASN A 75 -6.32 -13.69 2.84
N VAL A 76 -5.92 -12.50 2.40
CA VAL A 76 -4.78 -11.75 2.93
C VAL A 76 -5.18 -11.02 4.20
N ASN A 77 -4.38 -11.16 5.25
CA ASN A 77 -4.64 -10.49 6.52
C ASN A 77 -3.93 -9.13 6.61
N ASP A 78 -2.74 -9.02 6.00
CA ASP A 78 -1.97 -7.79 5.95
C ASP A 78 -0.91 -7.76 4.83
N ALA A 79 -0.15 -6.67 4.75
CA ALA A 79 0.89 -6.48 3.74
C ALA A 79 2.05 -7.48 3.84
N ALA A 80 2.38 -7.99 5.03
CA ALA A 80 3.44 -8.97 5.22
C ALA A 80 3.00 -10.35 4.71
N ASP A 81 1.79 -10.77 5.09
CA ASP A 81 1.13 -11.99 4.62
C ASP A 81 0.92 -11.96 3.09
N LEU A 82 0.58 -10.78 2.54
CA LEU A 82 0.52 -10.60 1.10
C LEU A 82 1.88 -10.83 0.43
N ALA A 83 2.95 -10.24 0.98
CA ALA A 83 4.29 -10.36 0.41
C ALA A 83 4.76 -11.83 0.41
N GLU A 84 4.51 -12.56 1.50
CA GLU A 84 4.81 -13.99 1.62
C GLU A 84 4.03 -14.83 0.60
N LYS A 85 2.71 -14.61 0.48
CA LYS A 85 1.85 -15.32 -0.49
C LYS A 85 2.20 -15.04 -1.95
N LEU A 86 2.89 -13.93 -2.22
CA LEU A 86 3.33 -13.53 -3.55
C LEU A 86 4.80 -13.91 -3.84
N GLN A 87 5.55 -14.46 -2.88
CA GLN A 87 7.00 -14.58 -2.94
C GLN A 87 7.54 -15.38 -4.14
N ASP A 88 6.77 -16.37 -4.61
CA ASP A 88 7.11 -17.21 -5.77
C ASP A 88 6.24 -16.94 -7.00
N LYS A 89 5.43 -15.88 -6.97
CA LYS A 89 4.56 -15.50 -8.07
C LYS A 89 5.21 -14.42 -8.95
N THR A 90 4.83 -14.40 -10.21
CA THR A 90 5.22 -13.37 -11.19
C THR A 90 3.96 -12.86 -11.85
N TRP A 91 4.02 -11.69 -12.50
CA TRP A 91 2.85 -11.13 -13.18
C TRP A 91 2.23 -12.09 -14.20
N GLU A 92 3.06 -12.86 -14.90
CA GLU A 92 2.62 -13.81 -15.92
C GLU A 92 2.06 -15.12 -15.35
N LYS A 93 2.29 -15.41 -14.05
CA LYS A 93 1.86 -16.64 -13.36
C LYS A 93 0.93 -16.37 -12.18
N TYR A 94 0.26 -15.22 -12.20
CA TYR A 94 -0.77 -14.86 -11.24
C TYR A 94 -2.14 -15.02 -11.88
#